data_AF-A0A358DJD6-F1
#
_entry.id   AF-A0A358DJD6-F1
#
_cell.length_a   1.000
_cell.length_b   1.000
_cell.length_c   1.000
_cell.angle_alpha   90.00
_cell.angle_beta   90.00
_cell.angle_gamma   90.00
#
_symmetry.space_group_name_H-M   'P 1'
#
loop_
_entity.id
_entity.type
_entity.pdbx_description
1 polymer ?
#
loop_
_entity_poly.entity_id
_entity_poly.type
_entity_poly.pdbx_seq_one_letter_code
_entity_poly.pdbx_strand_id
1 'polypeptide(L)'
;MDKSIKKIILLGSGALKIGQAGEFDYSGSQALKALREEGISTVLINPNIATIQTSEGVADTVYFLPITPFFVEKVIQKEKP
;
A
#
# COMPACT_ATOMS: atom_id res chain seq x y z
N MET A 1 0.77 -1.55 -18.74
CA MET A 1 0.91 -2.66 -17.77
C MET A 1 0.36 -3.94 -18.37
N ASP A 2 0.82 -5.10 -17.88
CA ASP A 2 0.20 -6.37 -18.22
C ASP A 2 -1.26 -6.37 -17.71
N LYS A 3 -2.21 -6.54 -18.63
CA LYS A 3 -3.65 -6.52 -18.33
C LYS A 3 -4.11 -7.74 -17.54
N SER A 4 -3.26 -8.76 -17.39
CA SER A 4 -3.51 -9.94 -16.56
C SER A 4 -3.50 -9.61 -15.05
N ILE A 5 -2.77 -8.58 -14.64
CA ILE A 5 -2.67 -8.16 -13.23
C ILE A 5 -3.96 -7.45 -12.83
N LYS A 6 -4.66 -7.99 -11.83
CA LYS A 6 -5.94 -7.45 -11.32
C LYS A 6 -5.85 -6.88 -9.92
N LYS A 7 -4.85 -7.29 -9.14
CA LYS A 7 -4.65 -6.84 -7.76
C LYS A 7 -3.17 -6.62 -7.50
N ILE A 8 -2.85 -5.60 -6.69
CA ILE A 8 -1.49 -5.31 -6.27
C ILE A 8 -1.48 -5.02 -4.77
N ILE A 9 -0.49 -5.58 -4.08
CA ILE A 9 -0.12 -5.13 -2.73
C ILE A 9 0.96 -4.05 -2.85
N LEU A 10 0.69 -2.88 -2.28
CA LEU A 10 1.67 -1.83 -2.03
C LEU A 10 2.17 -1.92 -0.59
N LEU A 11 3.48 -1.95 -0.40
CA LEU A 11 4.11 -1.86 0.91
C LEU A 11 4.43 -0.39 1.19
N GLY A 12 3.89 0.16 2.28
CA GLY A 12 4.18 1.52 2.70
C GLY A 12 5.60 1.69 3.26
N SER A 13 5.91 2.89 3.75
CA SER A 13 7.20 3.19 4.38
C SER A 13 7.27 2.81 5.86
N GLY A 14 6.13 2.64 6.54
CA GLY A 14 6.08 2.50 7.98
C GLY A 14 6.32 3.82 8.72
N ALA A 15 6.83 3.74 9.95
CA ALA A 15 7.05 4.91 10.79
C ALA A 15 8.10 5.87 10.19
N LEU A 16 7.87 7.18 10.37
CA LEU A 16 8.79 8.23 9.92
C LEU A 16 10.14 8.09 10.64
N LYS A 17 11.23 8.18 9.88
CA LYS A 17 12.62 8.15 10.37
C LYS A 17 13.42 9.25 9.68
N ILE A 18 14.57 9.60 10.26
CA ILE A 18 15.53 10.48 9.59
C ILE A 18 15.96 9.80 8.27
N GLY A 19 15.76 10.50 7.16
CA GLY A 19 16.02 9.97 5.80
C GLY A 19 14.92 9.07 5.23
N GLN A 20 13.79 8.92 5.92
CA GLN A 20 12.61 8.21 5.42
C GLN A 20 11.33 8.89 5.95
N ALA A 21 10.83 9.88 5.21
CA ALA A 21 9.78 10.76 5.68
C ALA A 21 8.57 10.82 4.72
N GLY A 22 8.01 12.02 4.53
CA GLY A 22 6.77 12.26 3.79
C GLY A 22 6.86 11.99 2.29
N GLU A 23 8.07 11.92 1.73
CA GLU A 23 8.30 11.58 0.32
C GLU A 23 7.69 10.22 -0.04
N PHE A 24 7.73 9.25 0.88
CA PHE A 24 7.15 7.92 0.65
C PHE A 24 5.64 7.91 0.81
N ASP A 25 5.06 8.81 1.61
CA ASP A 25 3.61 9.00 1.64
C ASP A 25 3.12 9.60 0.32
N TYR A 26 3.82 10.61 -0.17
CA TYR A 26 3.52 11.22 -1.46
C TYR A 26 3.63 10.20 -2.60
N SER A 27 4.77 9.51 -2.74
CA SER A 27 4.98 8.53 -3.79
C SER A 27 4.02 7.33 -3.69
N GLY A 28 3.76 6.83 -2.49
CA GLY A 28 2.80 5.75 -2.25
C GLY A 28 1.37 6.15 -2.66
N SER A 29 0.94 7.36 -2.30
CA SER A 29 -0.36 7.89 -2.67
C SER A 29 -0.50 8.07 -4.19
N GLN A 30 0.55 8.54 -4.87
CA GLN A 30 0.57 8.63 -6.34
C GLN A 30 0.49 7.25 -7.00
N ALA A 31 1.20 6.25 -6.46
CA ALA A 31 1.13 4.88 -6.96
C ALA A 31 -0.28 4.30 -6.83
N LEU A 32 -0.92 4.44 -5.66
CA LEU A 32 -2.29 3.98 -5.44
C LEU A 32 -3.28 4.67 -6.39
N LYS A 33 -3.15 5.99 -6.58
CA LYS A 33 -3.95 6.74 -7.53
C LYS A 33 -3.80 6.20 -8.96
N ALA A 34 -2.57 6.02 -9.43
CA ALA A 34 -2.30 5.52 -10.79
C ALA A 34 -2.86 4.10 -11.00
N LEU A 35 -2.69 3.21 -10.01
CA LEU A 35 -3.25 1.85 -10.07
C LEU A 35 -4.77 1.84 -10.14
N ARG A 36 -5.43 2.72 -9.37
CA ARG A 36 -6.88 2.87 -9.40
C ARG A 36 -7.38 3.39 -10.75
N GLU A 37 -6.70 4.35 -11.36
CA GLU A 37 -7.03 4.88 -12.70
C GLU A 37 -6.94 3.79 -13.78
N GLU A 38 -6.05 2.82 -13.61
CA GLU A 38 -5.92 1.64 -14.47
C GLU A 38 -6.92 0.50 -14.12
N GLY A 39 -7.80 0.71 -13.13
CA GLY A 39 -8.79 -0.27 -12.69
C GLY A 39 -8.20 -1.49 -11.98
N ILE A 40 -7.01 -1.36 -11.40
CA ILE A 40 -6.33 -2.42 -10.64
C ILE A 40 -6.73 -2.29 -9.17
N SER A 41 -7.11 -3.40 -8.54
CA SER A 41 -7.45 -3.40 -7.13
C SER A 41 -6.19 -3.25 -6.26
N THR A 42 -6.27 -2.41 -5.24
CA THR A 42 -5.11 -2.03 -4.43
C THR A 42 -5.26 -2.44 -2.97
N VAL A 43 -4.23 -3.09 -2.45
CA VAL A 43 -4.10 -3.40 -1.03
C VAL A 43 -2.87 -2.68 -0.49
N LEU A 44 -3.02 -1.84 0.52
CA LEU A 44 -1.92 -1.18 1.20
C LEU A 44 -1.60 -1.89 2.51
N ILE A 45 -0.31 -2.13 2.79
CA ILE A 45 0.18 -2.51 4.13
C ILE A 45 1.04 -1.36 4.66
N ASN A 46 0.55 -0.65 5.68
CA ASN A 46 1.30 0.43 6.31
C ASN A 46 0.84 0.63 7.77
N PRO A 47 1.73 0.50 8.78
CA PRO A 47 1.36 0.72 10.18
C PRO A 47 1.23 2.21 10.54
N ASN A 48 1.70 3.12 9.70
CA ASN A 48 1.67 4.55 10.00
C ASN A 48 0.31 5.17 9.64
N ILE A 49 -0.51 5.44 10.66
CA ILE A 49 -1.85 6.03 10.51
C ILE A 49 -1.83 7.51 10.09
N ALA A 50 -0.69 8.20 10.19
CA ALA A 50 -0.57 9.62 9.90
C ALA A 50 -0.10 9.86 8.45
N THR A 51 -0.76 9.22 7.48
CA THR A 51 -0.40 9.29 6.06
C THR A 51 -1.61 9.42 5.15
N ILE A 52 -1.45 10.11 4.01
CA ILE A 52 -2.51 10.22 2.99
C ILE A 52 -2.82 8.86 2.39
N GLN A 53 -1.81 8.02 2.14
CA GLN A 53 -2.01 6.68 1.57
C GLN A 53 -2.93 5.77 2.42
N THR A 54 -2.98 5.97 3.73
CA THR A 54 -3.88 5.22 4.64
C THR A 54 -5.27 5.84 4.80
N SER A 55 -5.57 6.95 4.12
CA SER A 55 -6.87 7.60 4.18
C SER A 55 -7.94 6.78 3.45
N GLU A 56 -9.18 6.93 3.91
CA GLU A 56 -10.33 6.23 3.33
C GLU A 56 -10.44 6.50 1.82
N GLY A 57 -10.59 5.42 1.05
CA GLY A 57 -10.74 5.50 -0.40
C GLY A 57 -9.46 5.77 -1.19
N VAL A 58 -8.28 5.85 -0.57
CA VAL A 58 -7.01 5.97 -1.31
C VAL A 58 -6.53 4.61 -1.82
N ALA A 59 -6.65 3.56 -1.00
CA ALA A 59 -6.54 2.15 -1.41
C ALA A 59 -7.89 1.44 -1.20
N ASP A 60 -8.13 0.32 -1.90
CA ASP A 60 -9.36 -0.46 -1.70
C ASP A 60 -9.36 -1.19 -0.35
N THR A 61 -8.19 -1.61 0.11
CA THR A 61 -8.02 -2.26 1.40
C THR A 61 -6.73 -1.77 2.07
N VAL A 62 -6.82 -1.43 3.35
CA VAL A 62 -5.68 -0.99 4.15
C VAL A 62 -5.48 -1.94 5.33
N TYR A 63 -4.26 -2.46 5.46
CA TYR A 63 -3.79 -3.24 6.59
C TYR A 63 -2.83 -2.40 7.44
N PHE A 64 -3.29 -2.01 8.63
CA PHE A 64 -2.46 -1.37 9.65
C PHE A 64 -1.61 -2.41 10.39
N LEU A 65 -0.71 -3.06 9.65
CA LEU A 65 0.16 -4.11 10.15
C LEU A 65 1.63 -3.72 9.98
N PRO A 66 2.55 -4.22 10.84
CA PRO A 66 3.98 -4.03 10.65
C PRO A 66 4.46 -4.59 9.30
N ILE A 67 5.32 -3.85 8.62
CA ILE A 67 5.93 -4.28 7.35
C ILE A 67 7.10 -5.22 7.65
N THR A 68 6.75 -6.45 8.01
CA THR A 68 7.70 -7.54 8.26
C THR A 68 7.30 -8.75 7.40
N PRO A 69 8.24 -9.64 7.06
CA PRO A 69 7.95 -10.82 6.24
C PRO A 69 6.75 -11.62 6.75
N PHE A 70 6.67 -11.87 8.06
CA PHE A 70 5.57 -12.62 8.66
C PHE A 70 4.19 -12.03 8.35
N PHE A 71 3.98 -10.73 8.60
CA PHE A 71 2.68 -10.11 8.35
C PHE A 71 2.39 -9.97 6.86
N VAL A 72 3.39 -9.62 6.05
CA VAL A 72 3.24 -9.48 4.59
C VAL A 72 2.86 -10.83 3.96
N GLU A 73 3.51 -11.93 4.35
CA GLU A 73 3.16 -13.28 3.88
C GLU A 73 1.72 -13.66 4.22
N LYS A 74 1.23 -13.29 5.42
CA LYS A 74 -0.17 -13.53 5.81
C LYS A 74 -1.15 -12.74 4.95
N VAL A 75 -0.83 -11.50 4.61
CA VAL A 75 -1.66 -10.69 3.70
C VAL A 75 -1.62 -11.26 2.29
N ILE A 76 -0.45 -11.68 1.77
CA ILE A 76 -0.33 -12.33 0.46
C ILE A 76 -1.19 -13.60 0.39
N GLN A 77 -1.12 -14.46 1.42
CA GLN A 77 -1.93 -15.68 1.49
C GLN A 77 -3.44 -15.41 1.43
N LYS A 78 -3.88 -14.32 2.07
CA LYS A 78 -5.29 -13.90 2.10
C LYS A 78 -5.73 -13.23 0.80
N GLU A 79 -4.95 -12.27 0.33
CA GLU A 79 -5.33 -11.38 -0.77
C GLU A 79 -5.10 -11.96 -2.15
N LYS A 80 -4.11 -12.88 -2.27
CA LYS A 80 -3.67 -13.50 -3.52
C LYS A 80 -3.50 -12.44 -4.63
N PRO A 81 -2.61 -11.44 -4.40
CA PRO A 81 -2.38 -10.37 -5.36
C PRO A 81 -1.88 -10.89 -6.71
#